data_AF-A0A7W1DV86-F1
#
_entry.id   AF-A0A7W1DV86-F1
#
_cell.length_a   1.000
_cell.length_b   1.000
_cell.length_c   1.000
_cell.angle_alpha   90.00
_cell.angle_beta   90.00
_cell.angle_gamma   90.00
#
_symmetry.space_group_name_H-M   'P 1'
#
loop_
_entity.id
_entity.type
_entity.pdbx_description
1 polymer ?
#
loop_
_entity_poly.entity_id
_entity_poly.type
_entity_poly.pdbx_seq_one_letter_code
_entity_poly.pdbx_strand_id
1 'polypeptide(L)'
;MPKPDRPRPLFPWRTAGPIRVASLAEAEGFLTAYPSAGGRWEIVSRIQLSVDGRDEEHVTLRDPVGGQTGVVRFALEPGDRREDGGEVGPPHLDDLLRRAAEFARASGPQHPGIVPRFPIPSAAFPNRIAVPLAILAVAQGRRGLYAPAKVVVLDFPAGTPHGIGDEATFDPEHWPPPRLGDWPPPGIRGVDSGQLQGMVIRFAGCWLRLLDRWSRGDRVHDSSGEAAEAYALLARLDPPGMIPVYQRLNPAFWQWFEDAPHRDAVTP
;
A
#
# COMPACT_ATOMS: atom_id res chain seq x y z
N MET A 1 -8.45 37.13 -14.95
CA MET A 1 -8.08 36.23 -13.83
C MET A 1 -7.58 34.93 -14.43
N PRO A 2 -6.32 34.52 -14.18
CA PRO A 2 -5.87 33.20 -14.59
C PRO A 2 -6.70 32.16 -13.81
N LYS A 3 -7.24 31.17 -14.54
CA LYS A 3 -7.91 30.01 -13.95
C LYS A 3 -6.90 29.35 -12.99
N PRO A 4 -7.30 28.97 -11.75
CA PRO A 4 -6.43 28.11 -10.96
C PRO A 4 -6.15 26.87 -11.78
N ASP A 5 -4.87 26.57 -11.99
CA ASP A 5 -4.44 25.32 -12.60
C ASP A 5 -5.13 24.20 -11.84
N ARG A 6 -6.08 23.54 -12.51
CA ARG A 6 -6.65 22.31 -11.97
C ARG A 6 -5.48 21.35 -11.82
N PRO A 7 -5.24 20.74 -10.65
CA PRO A 7 -4.25 19.69 -10.53
C PRO A 7 -4.55 18.67 -11.63
N ARG A 8 -3.55 18.39 -12.48
CA ARG A 8 -3.68 17.33 -13.49
C ARG A 8 -4.20 16.10 -12.76
N PRO A 9 -5.23 15.40 -13.29
CA PRO A 9 -5.64 14.15 -12.69
C PRO A 9 -4.41 13.25 -12.64
N LEU A 10 -4.09 12.77 -11.42
CA LEU A 10 -3.05 11.78 -11.10
C LEU A 10 -3.46 10.40 -11.67
N PHE A 11 -3.99 10.38 -12.88
CA PHE A 11 -4.31 9.15 -13.58
C PHE A 11 -3.04 8.76 -14.33
N PRO A 12 -2.33 7.69 -13.94
CA PRO A 12 -1.26 7.19 -14.77
C PRO A 12 -1.94 6.63 -16.02
N TRP A 13 -1.88 7.37 -17.13
CA TRP A 13 -1.97 6.73 -18.42
C TRP A 13 -0.73 5.82 -18.51
N ARG A 14 -0.84 4.59 -17.98
CA ARG A 14 0.11 3.54 -18.30
C ARG A 14 -0.19 3.15 -19.74
N THR A 15 0.49 3.81 -20.66
CA THR A 15 0.34 3.58 -22.11
C THR A 15 1.02 2.30 -22.58
N ALA A 16 1.69 1.54 -21.70
CA ALA A 16 2.53 0.41 -22.10
C ALA A 16 1.92 -0.99 -21.86
N GLY A 17 0.86 -1.16 -21.06
CA GLY A 17 0.31 -2.50 -20.81
C GLY A 17 -0.82 -2.58 -19.77
N PRO A 18 -1.41 -3.78 -19.59
CA PRO A 18 -2.48 -4.00 -18.63
C PRO A 18 -2.00 -3.85 -17.18
N ILE A 19 -2.86 -3.30 -16.32
CA ILE A 19 -2.63 -3.14 -14.89
C ILE A 19 -2.86 -4.48 -14.20
N ARG A 20 -1.85 -4.98 -13.48
CA ARG A 20 -2.01 -6.21 -12.69
C ARG A 20 -2.91 -5.99 -11.50
N VAL A 21 -3.84 -6.92 -11.30
CA VAL A 21 -4.75 -6.98 -10.16
C VAL A 21 -4.97 -8.43 -9.76
N ALA A 22 -5.09 -8.68 -8.45
CA ALA A 22 -5.38 -10.01 -7.91
C ALA A 22 -6.89 -10.33 -7.95
N SER A 23 -7.75 -9.32 -8.08
CA SER A 23 -9.21 -9.49 -8.09
C SER A 23 -9.93 -8.32 -8.76
N LEU A 24 -11.22 -8.53 -9.05
CA LEU A 24 -12.12 -7.47 -9.50
C LEU A 24 -12.29 -6.36 -8.45
N ALA A 25 -12.24 -6.71 -7.15
CA ALA A 25 -12.28 -5.73 -6.07
C ALA A 25 -11.04 -4.83 -6.09
N GLU A 26 -9.86 -5.36 -6.42
CA GLU A 26 -8.67 -4.52 -6.62
C GLU A 26 -8.79 -3.62 -7.85
N ALA A 27 -9.36 -4.12 -8.96
CA ALA A 27 -9.65 -3.30 -10.15
C ALA A 27 -10.59 -2.13 -9.81
N GLU A 28 -11.65 -2.38 -9.03
CA GLU A 28 -12.54 -1.33 -8.54
C GLU A 28 -11.84 -0.38 -7.57
N GLY A 29 -10.95 -0.90 -6.72
CA GLY A 29 -10.08 -0.12 -5.85
C GLY A 29 -9.20 0.85 -6.63
N PHE A 30 -8.59 0.39 -7.74
CA PHE A 30 -7.82 1.23 -8.66
C PHE A 30 -8.68 2.36 -9.25
N LEU A 31 -9.84 2.04 -9.81
CA LEU A 31 -10.74 3.04 -10.41
C LEU A 31 -11.22 4.08 -9.40
N THR A 32 -11.36 3.68 -8.14
CA THR A 32 -11.81 4.55 -7.05
C THR A 32 -10.66 5.39 -6.46
N ALA A 33 -9.44 4.85 -6.42
CA ALA A 33 -8.24 5.56 -5.99
C ALA A 33 -7.90 6.73 -6.94
N TYR A 34 -8.15 6.55 -8.23
CA TYR A 34 -7.79 7.47 -9.31
C TYR A 34 -9.04 7.98 -10.05
N PRO A 35 -9.88 8.82 -9.42
CA PRO A 35 -11.05 9.40 -10.09
C PRO A 35 -10.63 10.32 -11.24
N SER A 36 -11.56 10.59 -12.16
CA SER A 36 -11.39 11.63 -13.17
C SER A 36 -11.35 13.02 -12.52
N ALA A 37 -10.93 14.05 -13.27
CA ALA A 37 -11.00 15.42 -12.79
C ALA A 37 -12.45 15.90 -12.54
N GLY A 38 -13.43 15.26 -13.17
CA GLY A 38 -14.87 15.50 -12.97
C GLY A 38 -15.50 14.70 -11.82
N GLY A 39 -14.76 13.82 -11.16
CA GLY A 39 -15.27 12.93 -10.12
C GLY A 39 -15.13 11.44 -10.48
N ARG A 40 -15.95 10.59 -9.87
CA ARG A 40 -15.91 9.14 -10.11
C ARG A 40 -16.17 8.81 -11.58
N TRP A 41 -15.38 7.88 -12.12
CA TRP A 41 -15.59 7.38 -13.48
C TRP A 41 -16.96 6.71 -13.64
N GLU A 42 -17.60 6.96 -14.78
CA GLU A 42 -18.76 6.18 -15.23
C GLU A 42 -18.26 4.92 -15.94
N ILE A 43 -18.71 3.75 -15.52
CA ILE A 43 -18.39 2.50 -16.19
C ILE A 43 -19.40 2.32 -17.34
N VAL A 44 -18.93 2.41 -18.57
CA VAL A 44 -19.74 2.25 -19.79
C VAL A 44 -19.90 0.77 -20.13
N SER A 45 -18.81 0.00 -20.05
CA SER A 45 -18.82 -1.43 -20.31
C SER A 45 -17.66 -2.14 -19.61
N ARG A 46 -17.84 -3.43 -19.35
CA ARG A 46 -16.81 -4.36 -18.88
C ARG A 46 -16.83 -5.58 -19.80
N ILE A 47 -15.67 -5.97 -20.32
CA ILE A 47 -15.51 -7.14 -21.17
C ILE A 47 -14.34 -7.97 -20.64
N GLN A 48 -14.58 -9.24 -20.36
CA GLN A 48 -13.51 -10.18 -20.05
C GLN A 48 -13.01 -10.84 -21.35
N LEU A 49 -11.70 -10.84 -21.54
CA LEU A 49 -11.04 -11.38 -22.72
C LEU A 49 -9.91 -12.30 -22.29
N SER A 50 -9.68 -13.36 -23.05
CA SER A 50 -8.43 -14.12 -22.97
C SER A 50 -7.48 -13.60 -24.04
N VAL A 51 -6.38 -12.97 -23.63
CA VAL A 51 -5.37 -12.37 -24.52
C VAL A 51 -4.05 -13.07 -24.26
N ASP A 52 -3.48 -13.71 -25.29
CA ASP A 52 -2.22 -14.47 -25.19
C ASP A 52 -2.19 -15.49 -24.03
N GLY A 53 -3.34 -16.12 -23.76
CA GLY A 53 -3.49 -17.11 -22.67
C GLY A 53 -3.58 -16.51 -21.26
N ARG A 54 -3.78 -15.18 -21.14
CA ARG A 54 -4.02 -14.49 -19.88
C ARG A 54 -5.42 -13.89 -19.83
N ASP A 55 -6.04 -13.94 -18.66
CA ASP A 55 -7.33 -13.31 -18.44
C ASP A 55 -7.14 -11.80 -18.25
N GLU A 56 -7.77 -11.01 -19.12
CA GLU A 56 -7.83 -9.55 -19.01
C GLU A 56 -9.27 -9.07 -18.83
N GLU A 57 -9.48 -8.06 -18.00
CA GLU A 57 -10.71 -7.27 -17.95
C GLU A 57 -10.47 -5.92 -18.63
N HIS A 58 -11.24 -5.63 -19.67
CA HIS A 58 -11.23 -4.36 -20.38
C HIS A 58 -12.43 -3.54 -19.91
N VAL A 59 -12.15 -2.44 -19.23
CA VAL A 59 -13.18 -1.55 -18.68
C VAL A 59 -13.20 -0.25 -19.47
N THR A 60 -14.31 0.01 -20.14
CA THR A 60 -14.55 1.29 -20.80
C THR A 60 -15.10 2.27 -19.77
N LEU A 61 -14.37 3.36 -19.56
CA LEU A 61 -14.71 4.43 -18.64
C LEU A 61 -15.13 5.67 -19.40
N ARG A 62 -15.97 6.49 -18.78
CA ARG A 62 -16.34 7.83 -19.25
C ARG A 62 -16.14 8.84 -18.13
N ASP A 63 -15.50 9.97 -18.48
CA ASP A 63 -15.43 11.15 -17.60
C ASP A 63 -16.85 11.74 -17.45
N PRO A 64 -17.37 11.90 -16.22
CA PRO A 64 -18.74 12.33 -15.96
C PRO A 64 -19.03 13.78 -16.36
N VAL A 65 -17.99 14.61 -16.55
CA VAL A 65 -18.13 16.05 -16.87
C VAL A 65 -17.70 16.34 -18.31
N GLY A 66 -16.65 15.67 -18.80
CA GLY A 66 -16.10 15.87 -20.14
C GLY A 66 -16.63 14.91 -21.20
N GLY A 67 -17.29 13.81 -20.80
CA GLY A 67 -17.79 12.77 -21.72
C GLY A 67 -16.69 11.97 -22.43
N GLN A 68 -15.42 12.28 -22.18
CA GLN A 68 -14.28 11.59 -22.77
C GLN A 68 -14.28 10.13 -22.31
N THR A 69 -14.12 9.21 -23.26
CA THR A 69 -14.04 7.77 -22.99
C THR A 69 -12.62 7.27 -23.08
N GLY A 70 -12.27 6.29 -22.25
CA GLY A 70 -11.01 5.57 -22.29
C GLY A 70 -11.20 4.11 -21.91
N VAL A 71 -10.26 3.26 -22.30
CA VAL A 71 -10.25 1.84 -21.91
C VAL A 71 -9.10 1.61 -20.96
N VAL A 72 -9.40 1.06 -19.80
CA VAL A 72 -8.41 0.55 -18.85
C VAL A 72 -8.40 -0.96 -18.95
N ARG A 73 -7.20 -1.54 -19.08
CA ARG A 73 -6.99 -2.98 -19.16
C ARG A 73 -6.43 -3.47 -17.84
N PHE A 74 -7.08 -4.44 -17.25
CA PHE A 74 -6.61 -5.14 -16.06
C PHE A 74 -6.17 -6.54 -16.44
N ALA A 75 -4.93 -6.90 -16.11
CA ALA A 75 -4.47 -8.29 -16.17
C ALA A 75 -4.82 -8.92 -14.83
N LEU A 76 -5.78 -9.83 -14.85
CA LEU A 76 -6.14 -10.60 -13.67
C LEU A 76 -5.01 -11.61 -13.45
N GLU A 77 -4.37 -11.55 -12.28
CA GLU A 77 -3.49 -12.65 -11.92
C GLU A 77 -4.32 -13.94 -11.95
N PRO A 78 -3.74 -15.06 -12.44
CA PRO A 78 -4.41 -16.34 -12.34
C PRO A 78 -4.61 -16.60 -10.86
N GLY A 79 -5.79 -16.28 -10.35
CA GLY A 79 -6.20 -16.71 -9.03
C GLY A 79 -6.19 -18.23 -9.06
N ASP A 80 -5.91 -18.82 -7.90
CA ASP A 80 -6.48 -20.10 -7.53
C ASP A 80 -8.01 -20.04 -7.77
N ARG A 81 -8.46 -20.20 -9.02
CA ARG A 81 -9.83 -20.56 -9.37
C ARG A 81 -9.98 -22.00 -8.89
N ARG A 82 -10.17 -22.20 -7.59
CA ARG A 82 -10.67 -23.47 -7.06
C ARG A 82 -12.19 -23.38 -6.95
N GLU A 83 -12.83 -24.44 -7.42
CA GLU A 83 -14.29 -24.58 -7.55
C GLU A 83 -15.03 -24.64 -6.20
N ASP A 84 -14.33 -24.70 -5.08
CA ASP A 84 -14.92 -24.67 -3.74
C ASP A 84 -14.74 -23.27 -3.14
N GLY A 85 -15.85 -22.56 -2.91
CA GLY A 85 -15.93 -21.14 -2.51
C GLY A 85 -15.38 -20.78 -1.13
N GLY A 86 -14.19 -21.27 -0.78
CA GLY A 86 -13.36 -20.78 0.31
C GLY A 86 -12.29 -19.84 -0.23
N GLU A 87 -12.41 -18.56 0.08
CA GLU A 87 -11.42 -17.54 -0.28
C GLU A 87 -10.14 -17.75 0.55
N VAL A 88 -9.20 -18.55 0.04
CA VAL A 88 -7.81 -18.54 0.52
C VAL A 88 -7.00 -17.76 -0.49
N GLY A 89 -7.27 -16.45 -0.55
CA GLY A 89 -6.38 -15.51 -1.24
C GLY A 89 -5.07 -15.33 -0.45
N PRO A 90 -4.05 -14.69 -1.06
CA PRO A 90 -2.94 -14.16 -0.28
C PRO A 90 -3.49 -13.30 0.88
N PRO A 91 -2.80 -13.25 2.03
CA PRO A 91 -3.31 -12.58 3.22
C PRO A 91 -3.72 -11.16 2.88
N HIS A 92 -4.92 -10.75 3.29
CA HIS A 92 -5.26 -9.34 3.25
C HIS A 92 -4.26 -8.59 4.14
N LEU A 93 -3.72 -7.48 3.65
CA LEU A 93 -2.79 -6.65 4.40
C LEU A 93 -3.36 -6.32 5.81
N ASP A 94 -4.66 -6.08 5.88
CA ASP A 94 -5.39 -5.84 7.13
C ASP A 94 -5.30 -7.02 8.12
N ASP A 95 -5.30 -8.26 7.65
CA ASP A 95 -5.14 -9.43 8.52
C ASP A 95 -3.73 -9.52 9.11
N LEU A 96 -2.70 -9.18 8.34
CA LEU A 96 -1.32 -9.14 8.84
C LEU A 96 -1.17 -8.05 9.91
N LEU A 97 -1.71 -6.86 9.65
CA LEU A 97 -1.68 -5.74 10.60
C LEU A 97 -2.48 -6.07 11.87
N ARG A 98 -3.66 -6.68 11.72
CA ARG A 98 -4.50 -7.13 12.84
C ARG A 98 -3.80 -8.18 13.69
N ARG A 99 -3.24 -9.23 13.07
CA ARG A 99 -2.50 -10.29 13.77
C ARG A 99 -1.29 -9.74 14.51
N ALA A 100 -0.56 -8.80 13.92
CA ALA A 100 0.54 -8.13 14.61
C ALA A 100 0.08 -7.37 15.85
N ALA A 101 -1.02 -6.60 15.75
CA ALA A 101 -1.58 -5.87 16.88
C ALA A 101 -2.11 -6.81 17.98
N GLU A 102 -2.81 -7.88 17.61
CA GLU A 102 -3.31 -8.90 18.55
C GLU A 102 -2.16 -9.59 19.29
N PHE A 103 -1.14 -10.03 18.55
CA PHE A 103 0.04 -10.66 19.14
C PHE A 103 0.76 -9.70 20.11
N ALA A 104 0.98 -8.45 19.70
CA ALA A 104 1.63 -7.46 20.54
C ALA A 104 0.90 -7.20 21.86
N ARG A 105 -0.44 -7.17 21.83
CA ARG A 105 -1.27 -7.03 23.04
C ARG A 105 -1.15 -8.23 23.96
N ALA A 106 -1.00 -9.44 23.41
CA ALA A 106 -0.84 -10.67 24.19
C ALA A 106 0.56 -10.81 24.80
N SER A 107 1.59 -10.22 24.19
CA SER A 107 2.99 -10.35 24.63
C SER A 107 3.41 -9.46 25.81
N GLY A 108 2.49 -8.68 26.39
CA GLY A 108 2.75 -7.87 27.59
C GLY A 108 2.36 -6.40 27.42
N PRO A 109 2.70 -5.53 28.40
CA PRO A 109 2.28 -4.13 28.43
C PRO A 109 2.64 -3.39 27.14
N GLN A 110 1.67 -2.64 26.62
CA GLN A 110 1.79 -1.85 25.41
C GLN A 110 1.28 -0.43 25.66
N HIS A 111 1.84 0.54 24.93
CA HIS A 111 1.23 1.87 24.90
C HIS A 111 -0.18 1.77 24.27
N PRO A 112 -1.22 2.39 24.86
CA PRO A 112 -2.59 2.25 24.37
C PRO A 112 -2.80 2.80 22.96
N GLY A 113 -1.92 3.71 22.53
CA GLY A 113 -1.92 4.29 21.19
C GLY A 113 -1.19 3.47 20.12
N ILE A 114 -0.82 2.20 20.34
CA ILE A 114 -0.14 1.42 19.30
C ILE A 114 -1.02 1.25 18.05
N VAL A 115 -0.44 1.58 16.90
CA VAL A 115 -1.02 1.40 15.58
C VAL A 115 -0.02 0.66 14.70
N PRO A 116 -0.35 -0.56 14.21
CA PRO A 116 0.52 -1.27 13.27
C PRO A 116 0.62 -0.48 11.96
N ARG A 117 1.84 -0.38 11.43
CA ARG A 117 2.12 0.24 10.12
C ARG A 117 2.54 -0.83 9.10
N PHE A 118 2.71 -0.42 7.85
CA PHE A 118 2.83 -1.35 6.74
C PHE A 118 4.02 -2.32 6.92
N PRO A 119 3.83 -3.62 6.65
CA PRO A 119 4.88 -4.62 6.83
C PRO A 119 6.00 -4.42 5.82
N ILE A 120 7.23 -4.73 6.23
CA ILE A 120 8.41 -4.78 5.36
C ILE A 120 9.09 -6.14 5.54
N PRO A 121 9.80 -6.71 4.55
CA PRO A 121 10.53 -7.96 4.76
C PRO A 121 11.53 -7.80 5.90
N SER A 122 11.58 -8.78 6.80
CA SER A 122 12.51 -8.74 7.93
C SER A 122 13.93 -9.03 7.47
N ALA A 123 14.88 -8.14 7.78
CA ALA A 123 16.29 -8.41 7.53
C ALA A 123 16.85 -9.51 8.44
N ALA A 124 16.33 -9.63 9.66
CA ALA A 124 16.81 -10.60 10.65
C ALA A 124 16.20 -12.00 10.49
N PHE A 125 15.06 -12.11 9.81
CA PHE A 125 14.32 -13.37 9.69
C PHE A 125 13.90 -13.61 8.23
N PRO A 126 14.59 -14.51 7.50
CA PRO A 126 14.25 -14.83 6.11
C PRO A 126 12.79 -15.31 5.96
N ASN A 127 12.15 -14.93 4.84
CA ASN A 127 10.75 -15.26 4.52
C ASN A 127 9.71 -14.76 5.56
N ARG A 128 10.08 -13.76 6.35
CA ARG A 128 9.21 -13.11 7.32
C ARG A 128 9.06 -11.63 7.02
N ILE A 129 8.03 -11.03 7.59
CA ILE A 129 7.79 -9.61 7.57
C ILE A 129 7.89 -9.02 8.98
N ALA A 130 8.38 -7.80 9.06
CA ALA A 130 8.40 -6.96 10.23
C ALA A 130 7.28 -5.91 10.13
N VAL A 131 6.46 -5.83 11.17
CA VAL A 131 5.36 -4.88 11.33
C VAL A 131 5.73 -3.88 12.43
N PRO A 132 6.13 -2.64 12.08
CA PRO A 132 6.41 -1.63 13.08
C PRO A 132 5.14 -1.18 13.79
N LEU A 133 5.19 -1.09 15.11
CA LEU A 133 4.10 -0.68 15.99
C LEU A 133 4.29 0.77 16.42
N ALA A 134 3.95 1.69 15.53
CA ALA A 134 4.02 3.12 15.78
C ALA A 134 3.04 3.56 16.86
N ILE A 135 3.28 4.71 17.49
CA ILE A 135 2.41 5.23 18.55
C ILE A 135 1.60 6.41 18.01
N LEU A 136 0.28 6.27 17.98
CA LEU A 136 -0.65 7.37 17.82
C LEU A 136 -0.91 8.02 19.18
N ALA A 137 -0.50 9.28 19.33
CA ALA A 137 -0.68 10.02 20.57
C ALA A 137 -0.98 11.51 20.30
N VAL A 138 -1.44 12.18 21.34
CA VAL A 138 -1.42 13.64 21.43
C VAL A 138 -0.33 14.00 22.44
N ALA A 139 0.75 14.61 21.97
CA ALA A 139 1.82 15.10 22.83
C ALA A 139 2.08 16.57 22.50
N GLN A 140 2.34 17.37 23.53
CA GLN A 140 2.57 18.82 23.38
C GLN A 140 1.46 19.53 22.58
N GLY A 141 0.19 19.13 22.80
CA GLY A 141 -0.97 19.69 22.11
C GLY A 141 -1.15 19.27 20.64
N ARG A 142 -0.33 18.34 20.12
CA ARG A 142 -0.37 17.92 18.71
C ARG A 142 -0.61 16.42 18.57
N ARG A 143 -1.69 16.07 17.86
CA ARG A 143 -1.92 14.70 17.39
C ARG A 143 -0.85 14.33 16.36
N GLY A 144 -0.31 13.13 16.46
CA GLY A 144 0.69 12.66 15.51
C GLY A 144 0.98 11.18 15.66
N LEU A 145 1.72 10.67 14.69
CA LEU A 145 2.35 9.37 14.76
C LEU A 145 3.77 9.56 15.29
N TYR A 146 4.17 8.72 16.23
CA TYR A 146 5.48 8.72 16.89
C TYR A 146 6.20 7.40 16.63
N ALA A 147 7.53 7.43 16.76
CA ALA A 147 8.41 6.31 16.47
C ALA A 147 7.91 5.01 17.13
N PRO A 148 8.01 3.87 16.41
CA PRO A 148 7.57 2.60 16.96
C PRO A 148 8.36 2.26 18.21
N ALA A 149 7.66 1.79 19.25
CA ALA A 149 8.31 1.19 20.41
C ALA A 149 8.71 -0.26 20.14
N LYS A 150 7.92 -0.95 19.33
CA LYS A 150 8.06 -2.38 19.07
C LYS A 150 7.91 -2.72 17.60
N VAL A 151 8.44 -3.87 17.24
CA VAL A 151 8.32 -4.49 15.93
C VAL A 151 7.86 -5.92 16.12
N VAL A 152 6.77 -6.30 15.46
CA VAL A 152 6.30 -7.69 15.44
C VAL A 152 6.78 -8.37 14.17
N VAL A 153 7.28 -9.58 14.29
CA VAL A 153 7.70 -10.41 13.16
C VAL A 153 6.64 -11.49 12.93
N LEU A 154 6.16 -11.57 11.69
CA LEU A 154 5.21 -12.59 11.24
C LEU A 154 5.81 -13.41 10.11
N ASP A 155 5.47 -14.70 10.03
CA ASP A 155 5.70 -15.50 8.82
C ASP A 155 4.91 -14.90 7.65
N PHE A 156 5.48 -14.93 6.45
CA PHE A 156 4.81 -14.47 5.23
C PHE A 156 4.69 -15.64 4.24
N PRO A 157 3.53 -15.87 3.61
CA PRO A 157 2.27 -15.11 3.71
C PRO A 157 1.35 -15.52 4.88
N ALA A 158 1.70 -16.53 5.68
CA ALA A 158 0.78 -17.12 6.66
C ALA A 158 0.30 -16.16 7.78
N GLY A 159 1.09 -15.14 8.13
CA GLY A 159 0.78 -14.21 9.22
C GLY A 159 0.94 -14.82 10.61
N THR A 160 1.54 -16.00 10.73
CA THR A 160 1.82 -16.64 12.02
C THR A 160 2.84 -15.82 12.80
N PRO A 161 2.57 -15.42 14.05
CA PRO A 161 3.53 -14.66 14.83
C PRO A 161 4.79 -15.45 15.15
N HIS A 162 5.95 -14.84 14.89
CA HIS A 162 7.25 -15.40 15.24
C HIS A 162 7.81 -14.79 16.53
N GLY A 163 7.66 -13.47 16.69
CA GLY A 163 8.21 -12.78 17.85
C GLY A 163 7.91 -11.28 17.84
N ILE A 164 8.23 -10.62 18.95
CA ILE A 164 8.16 -9.18 19.11
C ILE A 164 9.47 -8.71 19.74
N GLY A 165 9.99 -7.59 19.26
CA GLY A 165 11.19 -6.95 19.81
C GLY A 165 11.00 -5.45 19.93
N ASP A 166 11.85 -4.82 20.73
CA ASP A 166 11.90 -3.37 20.82
C ASP A 166 12.54 -2.78 19.56
N GLU A 167 12.08 -1.61 19.12
CA GLU A 167 12.78 -0.89 18.05
C GLU A 167 14.03 -0.22 18.62
N ALA A 168 15.15 -0.33 17.91
CA ALA A 168 16.48 0.02 18.42
C ALA A 168 16.64 1.49 18.87
N THR A 169 15.79 2.38 18.41
CA THR A 169 15.80 3.81 18.71
C THR A 169 14.74 4.23 19.73
N PHE A 170 13.91 3.30 20.22
CA PHE A 170 12.96 3.58 21.27
C PHE A 170 13.65 3.63 22.63
N ASP A 171 13.47 4.76 23.32
CA ASP A 171 13.93 4.95 24.69
C ASP A 171 12.72 5.25 25.58
N PRO A 172 12.37 4.36 26.54
CA PRO A 172 11.23 4.54 27.42
C PRO A 172 11.39 5.72 28.38
N GLU A 173 12.61 6.16 28.68
CA GLU A 173 12.89 7.27 29.59
C GLU A 173 12.68 8.64 28.92
N HIS A 174 12.69 8.69 27.58
CA HIS A 174 12.58 9.93 26.80
C HIS A 174 11.23 10.03 26.08
N TRP A 175 10.18 10.37 26.84
CA TRP A 175 8.83 10.56 26.31
C TRP A 175 8.54 12.02 25.89
N PRO A 176 7.86 12.26 24.76
CA PRO A 176 7.43 11.29 23.75
C PRO A 176 8.59 10.84 22.84
N PRO A 177 8.51 9.65 22.22
CA PRO A 177 9.44 9.23 21.17
C PRO A 177 9.48 10.24 20.02
N PRO A 178 10.46 10.14 19.10
CA PRO A 178 10.52 11.03 17.95
C PRO A 178 9.21 11.06 17.17
N ARG A 179 8.72 12.26 16.87
CA ARG A 179 7.50 12.45 16.07
C ARG A 179 7.78 12.16 14.60
N LEU A 180 6.98 11.29 13.99
CA LEU A 180 7.10 10.91 12.57
C LEU A 180 6.24 11.76 11.64
N GLY A 181 5.19 12.39 12.17
CA GLY A 181 4.38 13.36 11.43
C GLY A 181 2.96 13.52 11.94
N ASP A 182 2.17 14.30 11.20
CA ASP A 182 0.75 14.51 11.49
C ASP A 182 -0.04 13.23 11.27
N TRP A 183 -1.08 13.03 12.08
CA TRP A 183 -2.06 11.97 11.88
C TRP A 183 -3.48 12.55 11.92
N PRO A 184 -4.32 12.32 10.89
CA PRO A 184 -4.02 11.60 9.64
C PRO A 184 -2.92 12.27 8.80
N PRO A 185 -2.21 11.51 7.94
CA PRO A 185 -1.19 12.08 7.06
C PRO A 185 -1.75 13.19 6.16
N PRO A 186 -0.96 14.22 5.82
CA PRO A 186 -1.42 15.31 4.96
C PRO A 186 -1.95 14.85 3.60
N GLY A 187 -1.38 13.77 3.03
CA GLY A 187 -1.72 13.26 1.70
C GLY A 187 -3.14 12.70 1.55
N ILE A 188 -3.85 12.47 2.66
CA ILE A 188 -5.26 12.05 2.69
C ILE A 188 -6.21 13.13 3.19
N ARG A 189 -5.72 14.35 3.47
CA ARG A 189 -6.62 15.47 3.83
C ARG A 189 -7.47 15.84 2.62
N GLY A 190 -8.80 15.89 2.81
CA GLY A 190 -9.74 16.19 1.75
C GLY A 190 -10.01 15.04 0.77
N VAL A 191 -9.46 13.85 1.02
CA VAL A 191 -9.82 12.62 0.31
C VAL A 191 -11.10 12.07 0.93
N ASP A 192 -12.12 11.80 0.12
CA ASP A 192 -13.35 11.19 0.61
C ASP A 192 -13.14 9.72 1.02
N SER A 193 -14.07 9.17 1.79
CA SER A 193 -13.94 7.81 2.33
C SER A 193 -13.86 6.73 1.24
N GLY A 194 -14.56 6.91 0.12
CA GLY A 194 -14.53 5.96 -0.99
C GLY A 194 -13.18 5.98 -1.69
N GLN A 195 -12.66 7.16 -2.00
CA GLN A 195 -11.32 7.31 -2.57
C GLN A 195 -10.24 6.76 -1.63
N LEU A 196 -10.34 7.03 -0.32
CA LEU A 196 -9.40 6.49 0.66
C LEU A 196 -9.44 4.96 0.69
N GLN A 197 -10.63 4.36 0.68
CA GLN A 197 -10.78 2.91 0.61
C GLN A 197 -10.15 2.34 -0.67
N GLY A 198 -10.40 2.97 -1.82
CA GLY A 198 -9.77 2.58 -3.09
C GLY A 198 -8.25 2.65 -3.04
N MET A 199 -7.69 3.71 -2.46
CA MET A 199 -6.24 3.87 -2.26
C MET A 199 -5.66 2.76 -1.37
N VAL A 200 -6.34 2.41 -0.28
CA VAL A 200 -5.90 1.33 0.64
C VAL A 200 -5.94 -0.02 -0.06
N ILE A 201 -7.03 -0.35 -0.77
CA ILE A 201 -7.17 -1.61 -1.53
C ILE A 201 -6.06 -1.71 -2.57
N ARG A 202 -5.85 -0.64 -3.36
CA ARG A 202 -4.84 -0.64 -4.41
C ARG A 202 -3.43 -0.74 -3.84
N PHE A 203 -3.14 0.00 -2.77
CA PHE A 203 -1.86 -0.09 -2.08
C PHE A 203 -1.61 -1.50 -1.56
N ALA A 204 -2.60 -2.13 -0.91
CA ALA A 204 -2.48 -3.49 -0.39
C ALA A 204 -2.14 -4.49 -1.50
N GLY A 205 -2.82 -4.42 -2.65
CA GLY A 205 -2.55 -5.28 -3.81
C GLY A 205 -1.12 -5.14 -4.32
N CYS A 206 -0.67 -3.92 -4.61
CA CYS A 206 0.71 -3.68 -5.04
C CYS A 206 1.73 -4.11 -3.98
N TRP A 207 1.49 -3.74 -2.72
CA TRP A 207 2.43 -3.99 -1.64
C TRP A 207 2.63 -5.48 -1.36
N LEU A 208 1.56 -6.26 -1.30
CA LEU A 208 1.64 -7.71 -1.07
C LEU A 208 2.36 -8.44 -2.22
N ARG A 209 2.16 -8.03 -3.47
CA ARG A 209 2.91 -8.59 -4.62
C ARG A 209 4.39 -8.24 -4.55
N LEU A 210 4.75 -7.03 -4.12
CA LEU A 210 6.15 -6.65 -3.90
C LEU A 210 6.80 -7.45 -2.77
N LEU A 211 6.07 -7.71 -1.67
CA LEU A 211 6.53 -8.57 -0.58
C LEU A 211 6.71 -10.02 -1.02
N ASP A 212 5.76 -10.57 -1.77
CA ASP A 212 5.83 -11.92 -2.32
C ASP A 212 7.01 -12.07 -3.28
N ARG A 213 7.17 -11.14 -4.23
CA ARG A 213 8.32 -11.09 -5.15
C ARG A 213 9.64 -11.07 -4.38
N TRP A 214 9.76 -10.19 -3.39
CA TRP A 214 10.96 -10.13 -2.57
C TRP A 214 11.24 -11.44 -1.82
N SER A 215 10.20 -12.06 -1.26
CA SER A 215 10.33 -13.31 -0.49
C SER A 215 10.79 -14.49 -1.33
N ARG A 216 10.40 -14.53 -2.62
CA ARG A 216 10.84 -15.55 -3.59
C ARG A 216 12.25 -15.32 -4.13
N GLY A 217 12.94 -14.26 -3.69
CA GLY A 217 14.24 -13.88 -4.21
C GLY A 217 14.21 -13.33 -5.64
N ASP A 218 13.02 -13.03 -6.17
CA ASP A 218 12.90 -12.36 -7.47
C ASP A 218 13.29 -10.89 -7.29
N ARG A 219 14.51 -10.58 -7.72
CA ARG A 219 15.10 -9.24 -7.68
C ARG A 219 14.97 -8.53 -9.03
N VAL A 220 14.32 -9.14 -10.02
CA VAL A 220 14.15 -8.52 -11.33
C VAL A 220 13.24 -7.30 -11.18
N HIS A 221 13.68 -6.18 -11.76
CA HIS A 221 12.94 -4.93 -11.67
C HIS A 221 11.54 -5.07 -12.28
N ASP A 222 10.58 -4.46 -11.59
CA ASP A 222 9.20 -4.47 -12.01
C ASP A 222 8.98 -3.59 -13.24
N SER A 223 8.83 -4.20 -14.42
CA SER A 223 8.43 -3.50 -15.63
C SER A 223 6.96 -3.05 -15.61
N SER A 224 6.16 -3.51 -14.63
CA SER A 224 4.75 -3.17 -14.54
C SER A 224 4.48 -1.83 -13.85
N GLY A 225 5.43 -1.29 -13.07
CA GLY A 225 5.34 0.01 -12.39
C GLY A 225 4.67 -0.03 -11.00
N GLU A 226 4.38 -1.21 -10.46
CA GLU A 226 3.77 -1.41 -9.14
C GLU A 226 4.61 -0.82 -8.00
N ALA A 227 5.94 -0.89 -8.09
CA ALA A 227 6.81 -0.27 -7.10
C ALA A 227 6.63 1.26 -7.05
N ALA A 228 6.56 1.92 -8.22
CA ALA A 228 6.31 3.35 -8.33
C ALA A 228 4.92 3.74 -7.79
N GLU A 229 3.91 2.94 -8.09
CA GLU A 229 2.55 3.18 -7.60
C GLU A 229 2.40 2.95 -6.11
N ALA A 230 2.97 1.85 -5.58
CA ALA A 230 3.01 1.58 -4.16
C ALA A 230 3.74 2.69 -3.40
N TYR A 231 4.85 3.22 -3.93
CA TYR A 231 5.57 4.35 -3.34
C TYR A 231 4.71 5.61 -3.31
N ALA A 232 4.04 5.94 -4.43
CA ALA A 232 3.15 7.09 -4.51
C ALA A 232 1.96 6.99 -3.54
N LEU A 233 1.38 5.80 -3.40
CA LEU A 233 0.31 5.54 -2.44
C LEU A 233 0.81 5.58 -1.00
N LEU A 234 1.97 4.99 -0.70
CA LEU A 234 2.60 5.03 0.62
C LEU A 234 2.83 6.47 1.09
N ALA A 235 3.36 7.33 0.20
CA ALA A 235 3.59 8.74 0.49
C ALA A 235 2.31 9.52 0.84
N ARG A 236 1.13 9.02 0.46
CA ARG A 236 -0.16 9.59 0.86
C ARG A 236 -0.70 8.96 2.13
N LEU A 237 -0.59 7.63 2.25
CA LEU A 237 -1.20 6.82 3.30
C LEU A 237 -0.42 6.77 4.61
N ASP A 238 0.83 7.23 4.63
CA ASP A 238 1.70 7.23 5.81
C ASP A 238 2.41 8.57 6.01
N PRO A 239 2.76 8.98 7.24
CA PRO A 239 3.55 10.18 7.46
C PRO A 239 4.98 10.00 6.90
N PRO A 240 5.61 11.04 6.33
CA PRO A 240 6.95 10.95 5.75
C PRO A 240 8.02 10.41 6.71
N GLY A 241 7.90 10.67 8.02
CA GLY A 241 8.83 10.16 9.01
C GLY A 241 8.82 8.63 9.18
N MET A 242 7.85 7.91 8.62
CA MET A 242 7.88 6.44 8.57
C MET A 242 8.89 5.89 7.57
N ILE A 243 9.24 6.63 6.50
CA ILE A 243 10.22 6.16 5.49
C ILE A 243 11.56 5.77 6.13
N PRO A 244 12.19 6.61 6.98
CA PRO A 244 13.40 6.22 7.69
C PRO A 244 13.25 4.98 8.58
N VAL A 245 12.05 4.70 9.11
CA VAL A 245 11.79 3.48 9.90
C VAL A 245 11.86 2.27 8.98
N TYR A 246 11.17 2.30 7.84
CA TYR A 246 11.20 1.21 6.87
C TYR A 246 12.62 0.96 6.34
N GLN A 247 13.36 2.02 5.99
CA GLN A 247 14.76 1.94 5.56
C GLN A 247 15.65 1.22 6.58
N ARG A 248 15.49 1.51 7.87
CA ARG A 248 16.29 0.84 8.92
C ARG A 248 15.91 -0.63 9.11
N LEU A 249 14.63 -0.96 9.02
CA LEU A 249 14.16 -2.34 9.21
C LEU A 249 14.69 -3.28 8.13
N ASN A 250 14.82 -2.80 6.89
CA ASN A 250 15.48 -3.55 5.82
C ASN A 250 16.03 -2.63 4.72
N PRO A 251 17.30 -2.22 4.82
CA PRO A 251 17.93 -1.33 3.84
C PRO A 251 17.97 -1.93 2.43
N ALA A 252 18.22 -3.25 2.32
CA ALA A 252 18.35 -3.92 1.04
C ALA A 252 17.01 -3.99 0.28
N PHE A 253 15.91 -4.29 0.99
CA PHE A 253 14.58 -4.22 0.39
C PHE A 253 14.22 -2.80 -0.01
N TRP A 254 14.49 -1.83 0.86
CA TRP A 254 14.13 -0.44 0.57
C TRP A 254 14.88 0.10 -0.64
N GLN A 255 16.19 -0.19 -0.74
CA GLN A 255 16.97 0.15 -1.91
C GLN A 255 16.40 -0.50 -3.19
N TRP A 256 16.10 -1.80 -3.15
CA TRP A 256 15.45 -2.47 -4.29
C TRP A 256 14.09 -1.85 -4.67
N PHE A 257 13.31 -1.44 -3.67
CA PHE A 257 12.03 -0.77 -3.85
C PHE A 257 12.18 0.63 -4.48
N GLU A 258 13.22 1.39 -4.10
CA GLU A 258 13.57 2.71 -4.66
C GLU A 258 14.36 2.66 -5.98
N ASP A 259 15.01 1.55 -6.30
CA ASP A 259 15.76 1.37 -7.55
C ASP A 259 14.86 0.87 -8.70
N ALA A 260 13.59 0.55 -8.42
CA ALA A 260 12.59 0.42 -9.47
C ALA A 260 12.55 1.72 -10.31
N PRO A 261 12.20 1.71 -11.60
CA PRO A 261 12.31 2.88 -12.46
C PRO A 261 11.35 4.00 -12.03
N HIS A 262 11.76 4.80 -11.02
CA HIS A 262 11.06 5.97 -10.51
C HIS A 262 11.51 7.26 -11.21
N ARG A 263 12.55 7.19 -12.06
CA ARG A 263 13.26 8.39 -12.55
C ARG A 263 12.68 9.05 -13.80
N ASP A 264 11.73 8.42 -14.49
CA ASP A 264 11.20 8.98 -15.74
C ASP A 264 9.81 9.62 -15.63
N ALA A 265 9.13 9.52 -14.47
CA ALA A 265 7.73 9.96 -14.31
C ALA A 265 7.51 11.14 -13.34
N VAL A 266 8.55 11.60 -12.63
CA VAL A 266 8.42 12.72 -11.68
C VAL A 266 9.55 13.71 -11.91
N THR A 267 9.42 14.52 -12.96
CA THR A 267 10.05 15.84 -13.00
C THR A 267 8.93 16.87 -12.82
N PRO A 268 9.09 17.89 -11.96
CA PRO A 268 8.06 18.91 -11.70
C PRO A 268 7.59 19.64 -12.95
#